data_AF-A0A521WC99-F1
#
_entry.id   AF-A0A521WC99-F1
#
_cell.length_a   1.000
_cell.length_b   1.000
_cell.length_c   1.000
_cell.angle_alpha   90.00
_cell.angle_beta   90.00
_cell.angle_gamma   90.00
#
_symmetry.space_group_name_H-M   'P 1'
#
loop_
_entity.id
_entity.type
_entity.pdbx_description
1 polymer ?
#
loop_
_entity_poly.entity_id
_entity_poly.type
_entity_poly.pdbx_seq_one_letter_code
_entity_poly.pdbx_strand_id
1 'polypeptide(L)'
;MTFIDELLAETEQRELQVNKVRADQLLMAITILEGKMDDVNKLCDDEMQIIESYRESEIAKLEKKCSWLAWNLEQFIRSTNEKTIKLPHGAIKLRLGRDKVEVSNMEVFLRRRQR
;
A
#
# COMPACT_ATOMS: atom_id res chain seq x y z
N MET A 1 -29.24 62.14 20.55
CA MET A 1 -29.31 61.20 19.40
C MET A 1 -30.00 61.97 18.29
N THR A 2 -29.24 62.35 17.27
CA THR A 2 -29.73 63.11 16.11
C THR A 2 -30.19 62.12 15.04
N PHE A 3 -31.21 62.47 14.25
CA PHE A 3 -31.72 61.64 13.13
C PHE A 3 -30.60 61.15 12.18
N ILE A 4 -29.56 61.97 12.01
CA ILE A 4 -28.37 61.64 11.23
C ILE A 4 -27.54 60.51 11.86
N ASP A 5 -27.45 60.44 13.19
CA ASP A 5 -26.71 59.38 13.89
C ASP A 5 -27.43 58.03 13.75
N GLU A 6 -28.76 58.04 13.79
CA GLU A 6 -29.58 56.85 13.60
C GLU A 6 -29.47 56.32 12.16
N LEU A 7 -29.46 57.23 11.18
CA LEU A 7 -29.32 56.89 9.77
C LEU A 7 -27.92 56.34 9.44
N LEU A 8 -26.87 56.89 10.06
CA LEU A 8 -25.50 56.38 9.96
C LEU A 8 -25.38 54.97 10.56
N ALA A 9 -25.90 54.76 11.77
CA ALA A 9 -25.88 53.45 12.43
C ALA A 9 -26.63 52.37 11.61
N GLU A 10 -27.75 52.74 10.97
CA GLU A 10 -28.47 51.83 10.08
C GLU A 10 -27.66 51.46 8.83
N THR A 11 -26.96 52.43 8.22
CA THR A 11 -26.09 52.15 7.07
C THR A 11 -24.92 51.23 7.42
N GLU A 12 -24.27 51.45 8.56
CA GLU A 12 -23.16 50.60 9.04
C GLU A 12 -23.63 49.17 9.30
N GLN A 13 -24.82 48.99 9.89
CA GLN A 13 -25.40 47.67 10.10
C GLN A 13 -25.70 46.95 8.78
N ARG A 14 -26.22 47.66 7.77
CA ARG A 14 -26.47 47.07 6.45
C ARG A 14 -25.18 46.64 5.77
N GLU A 15 -24.14 47.46 5.80
CA GLU A 15 -22.82 47.12 5.25
C GLU A 15 -22.23 45.88 5.94
N LEU A 16 -22.34 45.80 7.27
CA LEU A 16 -21.92 44.62 8.03
C LEU A 16 -22.70 43.37 7.62
N GLN A 17 -24.01 43.46 7.38
CA GLN A 17 -24.80 42.32 6.92
C GLN A 17 -24.42 41.89 5.51
N VAL A 18 -24.21 42.83 4.59
CA VAL A 18 -23.74 42.54 3.23
C VAL A 18 -22.37 41.84 3.26
N ASN A 19 -21.46 42.30 4.12
CA ASN A 19 -20.15 41.68 4.30
C ASN A 19 -20.25 40.26 4.87
N LYS A 20 -21.17 40.02 5.82
CA LYS A 20 -21.42 38.67 6.36
C LYS A 20 -21.96 37.71 5.31
N VAL A 21 -22.94 38.14 4.51
CA VAL A 21 -23.49 37.31 3.41
C VAL A 21 -22.40 36.97 2.40
N ARG A 22 -21.55 37.94 2.05
CA ARG A 22 -20.42 37.70 1.15
C ARG A 22 -19.41 36.71 1.73
N ALA A 23 -19.09 36.82 3.02
CA ALA A 23 -18.19 35.89 3.70
C ALA A 23 -18.77 34.46 3.71
N ASP A 24 -20.07 34.32 3.96
CA ASP A 24 -20.76 33.03 3.94
C ASP A 24 -20.75 32.39 2.53
N GLN A 25 -20.97 33.19 1.48
CA GLN A 25 -20.85 32.72 0.09
C GLN A 25 -19.44 32.22 -0.23
N LEU A 26 -18.41 32.89 0.28
CA LEU A 26 -17.01 32.46 0.11
C LEU A 26 -16.75 31.14 0.84
N LEU A 27 -17.24 30.99 2.08
CA LEU A 27 -17.12 29.74 2.83
C LEU A 27 -17.82 28.57 2.12
N MET A 28 -19.02 28.81 1.58
CA MET A 28 -19.74 27.82 0.78
C MET A 28 -18.93 27.40 -0.45
N ALA A 29 -18.37 28.38 -1.17
CA ALA A 29 -17.55 28.11 -2.35
C ALA A 29 -16.29 27.29 -2.00
N ILE A 30 -15.62 27.61 -0.89
CA ILE A 30 -14.46 26.85 -0.40
C ILE A 30 -14.87 25.41 -0.09
N THR A 31 -15.96 25.21 0.65
CA THR A 31 -16.44 23.87 1.02
C THR A 31 -16.74 23.00 -0.21
N ILE A 32 -17.34 23.61 -1.24
CA ILE A 32 -17.62 22.91 -2.51
C ILE A 32 -16.33 22.52 -3.22
N LEU A 33 -15.32 23.40 -3.23
CA LEU A 33 -14.03 23.12 -3.86
C LEU A 33 -13.26 22.03 -3.11
N GLU A 34 -13.26 22.07 -1.78
CA GLU A 34 -12.68 21.03 -0.93
C GLU A 34 -13.33 19.67 -1.19
N GLY A 35 -14.67 19.61 -1.25
CA GLY A 35 -15.38 18.37 -1.59
C GLY A 35 -14.99 17.81 -2.96
N LYS A 36 -14.82 18.68 -3.96
CA LYS A 36 -14.33 18.26 -5.29
C LYS A 36 -12.90 17.74 -5.26
N MET A 37 -12.03 18.34 -4.46
CA MET A 37 -10.66 17.86 -4.28
C MET A 37 -10.65 16.47 -3.64
N ASP A 38 -11.48 16.25 -2.61
CA ASP A 38 -11.61 14.95 -1.95
C ASP A 38 -12.13 13.88 -2.90
N ASP A 39 -13.11 14.20 -3.74
CA ASP A 39 -13.63 13.25 -4.73
C ASP A 39 -12.57 12.86 -5.77
N VAL A 40 -11.74 13.81 -6.22
CA VAL A 40 -10.60 13.53 -7.11
C VAL A 40 -9.58 12.64 -6.42
N ASN A 41 -9.23 12.94 -5.17
CA ASN A 41 -8.26 12.13 -4.42
C ASN A 41 -8.76 10.69 -4.24
N LYS A 42 -10.02 10.50 -3.86
CA LYS A 42 -10.62 9.16 -3.74
C LYS A 42 -10.56 8.38 -5.04
N LEU A 43 -10.89 9.03 -6.16
CA LEU A 43 -10.81 8.38 -7.47
C LEU A 43 -9.38 7.97 -7.82
N CYS A 44 -8.39 8.83 -7.53
CA CYS A 44 -6.99 8.50 -7.74
C CYS A 44 -6.54 7.33 -6.86
N ASP A 45 -6.91 7.30 -5.59
CA ASP A 45 -6.59 6.21 -4.68
C ASP A 45 -7.18 4.88 -5.15
N ASP A 46 -8.44 4.89 -5.60
CA ASP A 46 -9.12 3.72 -6.16
C ASP A 46 -8.41 3.21 -7.44
N GLU A 47 -8.05 4.11 -8.36
CA GLU A 47 -7.31 3.76 -9.57
C GLU A 47 -5.92 3.19 -9.26
N MET A 48 -5.20 3.79 -8.30
CA MET A 48 -3.91 3.29 -7.85
C MET A 48 -4.05 1.87 -7.30
N GLN A 49 -5.05 1.61 -6.48
CA GLN A 49 -5.29 0.26 -5.93
C GLN A 49 -5.54 -0.77 -7.04
N ILE A 50 -6.31 -0.41 -8.08
CA ILE A 50 -6.54 -1.28 -9.24
C ILE A 50 -5.22 -1.58 -9.96
N ILE A 51 -4.40 -0.56 -10.23
CA ILE A 51 -3.11 -0.72 -10.91
C ILE A 51 -2.16 -1.61 -10.10
N GLU A 52 -2.10 -1.42 -8.78
CA GLU A 52 -1.27 -2.24 -7.89
C GLU A 52 -1.72 -3.69 -7.88
N SER A 53 -3.03 -3.94 -7.78
CA SER A 53 -3.58 -5.29 -7.82
C SER A 53 -3.26 -6.01 -9.14
N TYR A 54 -3.34 -5.29 -10.26
CA TYR A 54 -2.96 -5.81 -11.57
C TYR A 54 -1.47 -6.16 -11.63
N ARG A 55 -0.60 -5.23 -11.20
CA ARG A 55 0.85 -5.42 -11.12
C ARG A 55 1.20 -6.67 -10.32
N GLU A 56 0.64 -6.82 -9.13
CA GLU A 56 0.89 -7.97 -8.25
C GLU A 56 0.43 -9.28 -8.91
N SER A 57 -0.73 -9.28 -9.57
CA SER A 57 -1.24 -10.47 -10.24
C SER A 57 -0.35 -10.95 -11.39
N GLU A 58 0.19 -10.03 -12.18
CA GLU A 58 1.08 -10.36 -13.29
C GLU A 58 2.46 -10.80 -12.80
N ILE A 59 3.01 -10.13 -11.79
CA ILE A 59 4.25 -10.55 -11.14
C ILE A 59 4.08 -11.96 -10.57
N ALA A 60 2.99 -12.25 -9.85
CA ALA A 60 2.74 -13.57 -9.29
C ALA A 60 2.65 -14.67 -10.37
N LYS A 61 2.11 -14.38 -11.55
CA LYS A 61 2.10 -15.32 -12.69
C LYS A 61 3.52 -15.61 -13.19
N LEU A 62 4.36 -14.58 -13.30
CA LEU A 62 5.75 -14.72 -13.72
C LEU A 62 6.59 -15.46 -12.66
N GLU A 63 6.42 -15.13 -11.39
CA GLU A 63 7.09 -15.80 -10.27
C GLU A 63 6.74 -17.28 -10.18
N LYS A 64 5.48 -17.66 -10.42
CA LYS A 64 5.07 -19.07 -10.51
C LYS A 64 5.82 -19.80 -11.62
N LYS A 65 5.96 -19.19 -12.80
CA LYS A 65 6.72 -19.77 -13.92
C LYS A 65 8.20 -19.90 -13.57
N CYS A 66 8.81 -18.86 -12.99
CA CYS A 66 10.19 -18.90 -12.52
C CYS A 66 10.40 -19.99 -11.45
N SER A 67 9.48 -20.12 -10.50
CA SER A 67 9.54 -21.13 -9.43
C SER A 67 9.41 -22.54 -9.99
N TRP A 68 8.53 -22.76 -10.97
CA TRP A 68 8.41 -24.05 -11.64
C TRP A 68 9.68 -24.43 -12.41
N LEU A 69 10.28 -23.47 -13.12
CA LEU A 69 11.57 -23.69 -13.79
C LEU A 69 12.69 -23.98 -12.78
N ALA A 70 12.74 -23.25 -11.66
CA ALA A 70 13.70 -23.49 -10.60
C ALA A 70 13.54 -24.89 -9.98
N TRP A 71 12.30 -25.33 -9.74
CA TRP A 71 12.00 -26.67 -9.24
C TRP A 71 12.46 -27.76 -10.23
N ASN A 72 12.24 -27.58 -11.54
CA ASN A 72 12.74 -28.51 -12.56
C ASN A 72 14.27 -28.58 -12.56
N LEU A 73 14.96 -27.44 -12.43
CA LEU A 73 16.42 -27.39 -12.32
C LEU A 73 16.92 -28.09 -11.04
N GLU A 74 16.16 -27.98 -9.95
CA GLU A 74 16.45 -28.69 -8.71
C GLU A 74 16.29 -30.21 -8.85
N GLN A 75 15.23 -30.68 -9.51
CA GLN A 75 15.06 -32.11 -9.81
C GLN A 75 16.19 -32.62 -10.71
N PHE A 76 16.61 -31.83 -11.69
CA PHE A 76 17.70 -32.19 -12.59
C PHE A 76 19.05 -32.31 -11.88
N ILE A 77 19.42 -31.38 -11.00
CA ILE A 77 20.69 -31.50 -10.26
C ILE A 77 20.65 -32.68 -9.26
N ARG A 78 19.49 -32.96 -8.65
CA ARG A 78 19.31 -34.10 -7.74
C ARG A 78 19.42 -35.44 -8.48
N SER A 79 18.95 -35.55 -9.72
CA SER A 79 19.07 -36.79 -10.51
C SER A 79 20.47 -37.02 -11.06
N THR A 80 21.22 -35.95 -11.35
CA THR A 80 22.59 -36.01 -11.90
C THR A 80 23.64 -36.28 -10.81
N ASN A 81 23.30 -36.11 -9.53
CA ASN A 81 24.16 -36.33 -8.35
C ASN A 81 25.48 -35.51 -8.34
N GLU A 82 25.57 -34.50 -9.21
CA GLU A 82 26.70 -33.56 -9.29
C GLU A 82 26.47 -32.34 -8.39
N LYS A 83 27.49 -31.93 -7.64
CA LYS A 83 27.40 -30.79 -6.72
C LYS A 83 27.29 -29.43 -7.43
N THR A 84 27.75 -29.33 -8.67
CA THR A 84 27.72 -28.10 -9.46
C THR A 84 27.72 -28.43 -10.95
N ILE A 85 26.67 -28.02 -11.64
CA ILE A 85 26.55 -28.18 -13.09
C ILE A 85 26.69 -26.79 -13.72
N LYS A 86 27.70 -26.60 -14.57
CA LYS A 86 27.86 -25.37 -15.36
C LYS A 86 27.13 -25.56 -16.69
N LEU A 87 26.17 -24.69 -16.95
CA LEU A 87 25.38 -24.63 -18.18
C LEU A 87 25.75 -23.37 -18.99
N PRO A 88 25.38 -23.30 -20.27
CA PRO A 88 25.71 -22.15 -21.13
C PRO A 88 25.20 -20.79 -20.63
N HIS A 89 24.08 -20.77 -19.90
CA HIS A 89 23.45 -19.54 -19.39
C HIS A 89 23.55 -19.36 -17.87
N GLY A 90 24.37 -20.16 -17.18
CA GLY A 90 24.52 -20.04 -15.73
C GLY A 90 25.08 -21.31 -15.09
N ALA A 91 25.14 -21.33 -13.76
CA ALA A 91 25.58 -22.51 -13.01
C ALA A 91 24.54 -22.87 -11.95
N ILE A 92 24.14 -24.13 -11.90
CA ILE A 92 23.29 -24.67 -10.84
C ILE A 92 24.24 -25.25 -9.78
N LYS A 93 24.13 -24.76 -8.54
CA LYS A 93 24.92 -25.24 -7.41
C LYS A 93 23.98 -25.79 -6.34
N LEU A 94 24.19 -27.04 -5.95
CA LEU A 94 23.52 -27.59 -4.79
C LEU A 94 24.26 -27.07 -3.54
N ARG A 95 23.66 -26.10 -2.85
CA ARG A 95 24.22 -25.59 -1.59
C ARG A 95 23.59 -26.38 -0.44
N LEU A 96 24.35 -27.27 0.22
CA LEU A 96 23.91 -27.84 1.50
C LEU A 96 23.88 -26.72 2.54
N GLY A 97 22.73 -26.07 2.69
CA GLY A 97 22.43 -25.33 3.91
C GLY A 97 22.28 -26.30 5.07
N ARG A 98 22.68 -25.91 6.28
CA ARG A 98 22.41 -26.71 7.49
C ARG A 98 20.89 -26.81 7.66
N ASP A 99 20.36 -28.03 7.79
CA ASP A 99 18.97 -28.24 8.17
C ASP A 99 18.70 -27.57 9.52
N LYS A 100 17.89 -26.51 9.50
CA LYS A 100 17.40 -25.88 10.73
C LYS A 100 16.18 -26.68 11.16
N VAL A 101 16.39 -27.70 11.99
CA VAL A 101 15.32 -28.49 12.58
C VAL A 101 14.74 -27.68 13.74
N GLU A 102 13.56 -27.10 13.57
CA GLU A 102 12.80 -26.53 14.68
C GLU A 102 12.07 -27.65 15.42
N VAL A 103 12.30 -27.73 16.74
CA VAL A 103 11.64 -28.72 17.59
C VAL A 103 10.20 -28.24 17.82
N SER A 104 9.26 -28.90 17.16
CA SER A 104 7.82 -28.60 17.25
C SER A 104 7.22 -28.87 18.64
N ASN A 105 7.90 -29.62 19.51
CA ASN A 105 7.41 -29.90 20.86
C ASN A 105 8.55 -30.05 21.88
N MET A 106 8.93 -28.93 22.49
CA MET A 106 10.09 -28.82 23.38
C MET A 106 9.96 -29.71 24.64
N GLU A 107 8.74 -29.93 25.14
CA GLU A 107 8.48 -30.73 26.35
C GLU A 107 8.82 -32.22 26.16
N VAL A 108 8.45 -32.80 25.02
CA VAL A 108 8.76 -34.20 24.70
C VAL A 108 10.27 -34.42 24.50
N PHE A 109 10.93 -33.41 23.93
CA PHE A 109 12.38 -33.43 23.70
C PHE A 109 13.18 -33.44 25.01
N LEU A 110 12.80 -32.60 25.98
CA LEU A 110 13.49 -32.51 27.28
C LEU A 110 13.26 -33.73 28.17
N ARG A 111 12.08 -34.36 28.10
CA ARG A 111 11.74 -35.54 28.93
C ARG A 111 12.58 -36.78 28.60
N ARG A 112 13.12 -36.90 27.38
CA ARG A 112 13.97 -38.04 26.97
C ARG A 112 15.43 -37.93 27.42
N ARG A 113 15.89 -36.75 27.87
CA ARG A 113 17.31 -36.50 28.18
C ARG A 113 17.65 -36.54 29.68
N GLN A 114 16.67 -36.67 30.56
CA GLN A 114 16.91 -36.92 31.99
C GLN A 114 16.96 -38.43 32.26
N ARG A 115 18.14 -39.02 32.08
CA ARG A 115 18.58 -40.21 32.80
C ARG A 115 19.98 -39.95 33.35
#